data_AF-A0A9Q3CKK8-F1
#
_entry.id   AF-A0A9Q3CKK8-F1
#
_cell.length_a   1.000
_cell.length_b   1.000
_cell.length_c   1.000
_cell.angle_alpha   90.00
_cell.angle_beta   90.00
_cell.angle_gamma   90.00
#
_symmetry.space_group_name_H-M   'P 1'
#
loop_
_entity.id
_entity.type
_entity.pdbx_description
1 polymer ?
#
loop_
_entity_poly.entity_id
_entity_poly.type
_entity_poly.pdbx_seq_one_letter_code
_entity_poly.pdbx_strand_id
1 'polypeptide(L)'
;MIKIQEPSRPWEIVHMDWVTGLPSGGDRGYNACLVIVGTCGKTQIFLLCHKDDTDMDTALLIWNRVISCTGLLTNIISDRDPKLTSALWTDLHQIFGTKSSFSTAYHPQTDGLAERMIQTLEDMVRGFCAYGLEFKYCDEFTHDWCTILPALELAYKTFIQVSNNQTPAILEKRWNPKLPQDSWWKELIEIDPTSDSFKGMLGKARQHAVRCMEDYFAYAKDKWEKSHATPDFKVQDLVLVSGTNFNNIKVCKKLRDSFAEPFVIKALHRENAVEVELSHDLSNEHPTFPVILINTHKSSGAEKFLLRNKVPKVIPPIESSGIQKITKVLKE
;
A
#
# COMPACT_ATOMS: atom_id res chain seq x y z
N MET A 1 1.28 17.59 -10.44
CA MET A 1 0.43 16.70 -9.64
C MET A 1 -0.80 16.34 -10.45
N ILE A 2 -0.93 15.10 -10.94
CA ILE A 2 -2.21 14.62 -11.44
C ILE A 2 -3.06 14.34 -10.20
N LYS A 3 -3.99 15.23 -9.91
CA LYS A 3 -4.97 15.03 -8.84
C LYS A 3 -5.92 13.94 -9.35
N ILE A 4 -5.80 12.72 -8.84
CA ILE A 4 -6.78 11.66 -9.12
C ILE A 4 -8.07 12.14 -8.45
N GLN A 5 -9.00 12.65 -9.26
CA GLN A 5 -10.32 13.06 -8.81
C GLN A 5 -11.07 11.78 -8.39
N GLU A 6 -11.67 11.76 -7.20
CA GLU A 6 -12.46 10.60 -6.78
C GLU A 6 -13.58 10.35 -7.81
N PRO A 7 -13.59 9.18 -8.46
CA PRO A 7 -14.53 8.95 -9.55
C PRO A 7 -15.94 8.79 -9.02
N SER A 8 -16.88 9.28 -9.83
CA SER A 8 -18.29 9.31 -9.49
C SER A 8 -18.96 7.94 -9.58
N ARG A 9 -18.36 7.00 -10.33
CA ARG A 9 -18.90 5.67 -10.59
C ARG A 9 -17.92 4.56 -10.19
N PRO A 10 -18.41 3.44 -9.62
CA PRO A 10 -17.62 2.22 -9.46
C PRO A 10 -17.01 1.78 -10.79
N TRP A 11 -15.79 1.25 -10.73
CA TRP A 11 -15.05 0.70 -11.90
C TRP A 11 -14.72 1.69 -13.03
N GLU A 12 -14.95 3.00 -12.85
CA GLU A 12 -14.57 4.00 -13.86
C GLU A 12 -13.05 4.13 -13.99
N ILE A 13 -12.36 4.19 -12.84
CA ILE A 13 -10.91 4.24 -12.75
C ILE A 13 -10.45 3.07 -11.88
N VAL A 14 -9.55 2.26 -12.41
CA VAL A 14 -8.96 1.14 -11.69
C VAL A 14 -7.45 1.29 -11.55
N HIS A 15 -6.91 0.72 -10.48
CA HIS A 15 -5.48 0.44 -10.35
C HIS A 15 -5.27 -1.06 -10.52
N MET A 16 -4.23 -1.46 -11.24
CA MET A 16 -3.88 -2.86 -11.40
C MET A 16 -2.38 -3.08 -11.19
N ASP A 17 -2.05 -4.20 -10.55
CA ASP A 17 -0.66 -4.60 -10.29
C ASP A 17 -0.60 -6.13 -10.09
N TRP A 18 0.57 -6.72 -10.33
CA TRP A 18 0.80 -8.16 -10.20
C TRP A 18 1.46 -8.52 -8.87
N VAL A 19 0.94 -9.57 -8.25
CA VAL A 19 1.68 -10.36 -7.26
C VAL A 19 2.32 -11.53 -8.00
N THR A 20 3.65 -11.58 -8.02
CA THR A 20 4.41 -12.67 -8.66
C THR A 20 5.27 -13.41 -7.65
N GLY A 21 5.74 -14.62 -8.02
CA GLY A 21 6.58 -15.43 -7.14
C GLY A 21 5.80 -16.13 -6.03
N LEU A 22 4.49 -16.29 -6.22
CA LEU A 22 3.66 -17.13 -5.35
C LEU A 22 4.01 -18.61 -5.59
N PRO A 23 3.87 -19.48 -4.58
CA PRO A 23 4.04 -20.91 -4.77
C PRO A 23 3.05 -21.41 -5.84
N SER A 24 3.47 -22.37 -6.65
CA SER A 24 2.62 -22.96 -7.70
C SER A 24 1.37 -23.58 -7.06
N GLY A 25 0.21 -23.15 -7.51
CA GLY A 25 -1.05 -23.39 -6.85
C GLY A 25 -2.21 -23.84 -7.74
N GLY A 26 -3.14 -24.62 -7.18
CA GLY A 26 -4.29 -25.20 -7.86
C GLY A 26 -3.94 -26.17 -8.99
N ASP A 27 -4.97 -26.72 -9.64
CA ASP A 27 -4.82 -27.76 -10.68
C ASP A 27 -4.05 -27.32 -11.93
N ARG A 28 -3.92 -25.99 -12.14
CA ARG A 28 -3.23 -25.39 -13.29
C ARG A 28 -1.87 -24.78 -12.94
N GLY A 29 -1.41 -24.93 -11.70
CA GLY A 29 -0.10 -24.42 -11.26
C GLY A 29 0.05 -22.91 -11.41
N TYR A 30 -0.96 -22.13 -11.01
CA TYR A 30 -0.89 -20.67 -11.00
C TYR A 30 0.22 -20.21 -10.06
N ASN A 31 1.02 -19.24 -10.50
CA ASN A 31 2.17 -18.72 -9.76
C ASN A 31 2.18 -17.18 -9.65
N ALA A 32 1.11 -16.55 -10.11
CA ALA A 32 0.89 -15.11 -10.03
C ALA A 32 -0.59 -14.78 -9.81
N CYS A 33 -0.86 -13.57 -9.35
CA CYS A 33 -2.20 -13.02 -9.20
C CYS A 33 -2.21 -11.58 -9.70
N LEU A 34 -3.10 -11.26 -10.65
CA LEU A 34 -3.37 -9.89 -11.06
C LEU A 34 -4.42 -9.30 -10.11
N VAL A 35 -4.04 -8.23 -9.41
CA VAL A 35 -4.90 -7.52 -8.46
C VAL A 35 -5.42 -6.27 -9.13
N ILE A 36 -6.75 -6.13 -9.19
CA ILE A 36 -7.42 -4.97 -9.77
C ILE A 36 -8.29 -4.31 -8.71
N VAL A 37 -8.12 -3.01 -8.52
CA VAL A 37 -8.81 -2.24 -7.48
C VAL A 37 -9.52 -1.05 -8.10
N GLY A 38 -10.84 -0.98 -7.94
CA GLY A 38 -11.64 0.20 -8.23
C GLY A 38 -11.35 1.31 -7.22
N THR A 39 -11.00 2.49 -7.73
CA THR A 39 -10.78 3.70 -6.91
C THR A 39 -12.03 4.11 -6.10
N CYS A 40 -13.21 4.03 -6.72
CA CYS A 40 -14.48 4.28 -6.05
C CYS A 40 -14.89 3.06 -5.22
N GLY A 41 -15.04 3.23 -3.91
CA GLY A 41 -15.45 2.16 -3.00
C GLY A 41 -14.37 1.14 -2.62
N LYS A 42 -13.17 1.23 -3.22
CA LYS A 42 -12.02 0.33 -2.96
C LYS A 42 -12.38 -1.14 -3.14
N THR A 43 -13.22 -1.45 -4.11
CA THR A 43 -13.57 -2.83 -4.46
C THR A 43 -12.49 -3.45 -5.31
N GLN A 44 -12.28 -4.74 -5.12
CA GLN A 44 -11.17 -5.46 -5.71
C GLN A 44 -11.63 -6.74 -6.39
N ILE A 45 -10.86 -7.16 -7.39
CA ILE A 45 -10.97 -8.46 -8.06
C ILE A 45 -9.57 -9.06 -8.06
N PHE A 46 -9.47 -10.33 -7.67
CA PHE A 46 -8.23 -11.09 -7.71
C PHE A 46 -8.30 -12.13 -8.83
N LEU A 47 -7.34 -12.08 -9.75
CA LEU A 47 -7.31 -12.93 -10.93
C LEU A 47 -6.09 -13.84 -10.89
N LEU A 48 -6.33 -15.14 -10.76
CA LEU A 48 -5.28 -16.16 -10.87
C LEU A 48 -4.69 -16.13 -12.28
N CYS A 49 -3.37 -16.09 -12.36
CA CYS A 49 -2.63 -16.02 -13.61
C CYS A 49 -1.25 -16.67 -13.48
N HIS A 50 -0.52 -16.70 -14.59
CA HIS A 50 0.87 -17.14 -14.62
C HIS A 50 1.78 -15.94 -14.86
N LYS A 51 2.94 -15.94 -14.22
CA LYS A 51 3.98 -14.92 -14.40
C LYS A 51 4.35 -14.76 -15.88
N ASP A 52 4.37 -15.87 -16.61
CA ASP A 52 4.78 -15.93 -18.02
C ASP A 52 3.60 -15.79 -19.00
N ASP A 53 2.39 -15.45 -18.53
CA ASP A 53 1.24 -15.17 -19.39
C ASP A 53 1.57 -14.08 -20.41
N THR A 54 1.11 -14.25 -21.65
CA THR A 54 1.31 -13.25 -22.71
C THR A 54 0.44 -12.00 -22.48
N ASP A 55 0.71 -10.94 -23.25
CA ASP A 55 -0.16 -9.77 -23.33
C ASP A 55 -1.58 -10.14 -23.78
N MET A 56 -1.70 -11.11 -24.70
CA MET A 56 -2.98 -11.66 -25.15
C MET A 56 -3.73 -12.43 -24.07
N ASP A 57 -3.04 -13.31 -23.34
CA ASP A 57 -3.66 -14.06 -22.23
C ASP A 57 -4.19 -13.11 -21.16
N THR A 58 -3.41 -12.07 -20.85
CA THR A 58 -3.78 -11.01 -19.91
C THR A 58 -5.01 -10.24 -20.40
N ALA A 59 -5.07 -9.87 -21.68
CA ALA A 59 -6.22 -9.18 -22.25
C ALA A 59 -7.49 -10.01 -22.21
N LEU A 60 -7.41 -11.29 -22.55
CA LEU A 60 -8.54 -12.22 -22.45
C LEU A 60 -8.98 -12.43 -21.00
N LEU A 61 -8.04 -12.53 -20.06
CA LEU A 61 -8.34 -12.67 -18.63
C LEU A 61 -9.12 -11.47 -18.11
N ILE A 62 -8.68 -10.25 -18.42
CA ILE A 62 -9.35 -9.01 -18.02
C ILE A 62 -10.72 -8.89 -18.69
N TRP A 63 -10.83 -9.23 -19.98
CA TRP A 63 -12.10 -9.22 -20.69
C TRP A 63 -13.14 -10.15 -20.04
N ASN A 64 -12.74 -11.41 -19.82
CA ASN A 64 -13.62 -12.48 -19.36
C ASN A 64 -14.03 -12.37 -17.89
N ARG A 65 -13.23 -11.67 -17.07
CA ARG A 65 -13.46 -11.62 -15.61
C ARG A 65 -13.84 -10.24 -15.10
N VAL A 66 -13.34 -9.18 -15.73
CA VAL A 66 -13.55 -7.80 -15.29
C VAL A 66 -14.57 -7.15 -16.18
N ILE A 67 -14.27 -6.96 -17.46
CA ILE A 67 -15.11 -6.18 -18.38
C ILE A 67 -16.49 -6.82 -18.53
N SER A 68 -16.59 -8.14 -18.56
CA SER A 68 -17.87 -8.87 -18.57
C SER A 68 -18.77 -8.57 -17.37
N CYS A 69 -18.19 -8.20 -16.23
CA CYS A 69 -18.89 -7.95 -14.97
C CYS A 69 -19.13 -6.46 -14.71
N THR A 70 -18.18 -5.60 -15.11
CA THR A 70 -18.14 -4.18 -14.77
C THR A 70 -18.52 -3.26 -15.94
N GLY A 71 -18.44 -3.78 -17.17
CA GLY A 71 -18.41 -2.96 -18.38
C GLY A 71 -17.00 -2.40 -18.66
N LEU A 72 -16.91 -1.58 -19.71
CA LEU A 72 -15.65 -0.94 -20.11
C LEU A 72 -15.17 0.08 -19.06
N LEU A 73 -13.86 0.05 -18.80
CA LEU A 73 -13.17 0.93 -17.88
C LEU A 73 -12.82 2.24 -18.59
N THR A 74 -12.91 3.39 -17.91
CA THR A 74 -12.54 4.69 -18.49
C THR A 74 -11.04 4.93 -18.41
N ASN A 75 -10.41 4.55 -17.28
CA ASN A 75 -8.98 4.69 -17.08
C ASN A 75 -8.41 3.52 -16.28
N ILE A 76 -7.30 2.99 -16.75
CA ILE A 76 -6.52 1.95 -16.10
C ILE A 76 -5.20 2.56 -15.66
N ILE A 77 -4.93 2.50 -14.36
CA ILE A 77 -3.66 2.93 -13.77
C ILE A 77 -2.87 1.68 -13.43
N SER A 78 -1.62 1.60 -13.88
CA SER A 78 -0.76 0.43 -13.69
C SER A 78 0.70 0.83 -13.69
N ASP A 79 1.59 -0.07 -13.29
CA ASP A 79 3.02 0.07 -13.52
C ASP A 79 3.37 -0.10 -15.01
N ARG A 80 4.66 -0.04 -15.34
CA ARG A 80 5.14 -0.18 -16.73
C ARG A 80 5.46 -1.64 -17.08
N ASP A 81 4.59 -2.58 -16.72
CA ASP A 81 4.77 -3.97 -17.13
C ASP A 81 4.79 -4.11 -18.67
N PRO A 82 5.71 -4.92 -19.25
CA PRO A 82 5.77 -5.17 -20.68
C PRO A 82 4.44 -5.62 -21.30
N LYS A 83 3.61 -6.36 -20.57
CA LYS A 83 2.29 -6.84 -21.03
C LYS A 83 1.33 -5.67 -21.27
N LEU A 84 1.38 -4.66 -20.40
CA LEU A 84 0.54 -3.45 -20.46
C LEU A 84 1.10 -2.34 -21.35
N THR A 85 2.35 -2.46 -21.78
CA THR A 85 2.98 -1.52 -22.71
C THR A 85 3.11 -2.09 -24.13
N SER A 86 2.55 -3.28 -24.36
CA SER A 86 2.53 -3.94 -25.66
C SER A 86 1.74 -3.15 -26.71
N ALA A 87 2.05 -3.38 -27.98
CA ALA A 87 1.28 -2.83 -29.10
C ALA A 87 -0.19 -3.29 -29.04
N LEU A 88 -0.41 -4.56 -28.70
CA LEU A 88 -1.73 -5.13 -28.53
C LEU A 88 -2.56 -4.37 -27.49
N TRP A 89 -2.01 -4.18 -26.29
CA TRP A 89 -2.70 -3.48 -25.20
C TRP A 89 -3.02 -2.02 -25.56
N THR A 90 -2.06 -1.36 -26.22
CA THR A 90 -2.22 0.01 -26.70
C THR A 90 -3.34 0.12 -27.74
N ASP A 91 -3.34 -0.75 -28.73
CA ASP A 91 -4.35 -0.78 -29.80
C ASP A 91 -5.75 -1.12 -29.25
N LEU A 92 -5.85 -2.10 -28.35
CA LEU A 92 -7.13 -2.47 -27.70
C LEU A 92 -7.74 -1.28 -26.96
N HIS A 93 -6.94 -0.54 -26.21
CA HIS A 93 -7.42 0.63 -25.48
C HIS A 93 -7.82 1.78 -26.40
N GLN A 94 -7.12 1.97 -27.52
CA GLN A 94 -7.52 2.94 -28.53
C GLN A 94 -8.86 2.56 -29.18
N ILE A 95 -9.10 1.27 -29.45
CA ILE A 95 -10.36 0.75 -30.00
C ILE A 95 -11.51 0.94 -29.01
N PHE A 96 -11.30 0.63 -27.73
CA PHE A 96 -12.34 0.73 -26.70
C PHE A 96 -12.53 2.14 -26.14
N GLY A 97 -11.63 3.08 -26.45
CA GLY A 97 -11.63 4.43 -25.89
C GLY A 97 -11.23 4.48 -24.40
N THR A 98 -10.60 3.41 -23.89
CA THR A 98 -10.09 3.33 -22.51
C THR A 98 -8.73 4.03 -22.44
N LYS A 99 -8.50 4.83 -21.40
CA LYS A 99 -7.18 5.43 -21.14
C LYS A 99 -6.30 4.44 -20.38
N SER A 100 -5.05 4.30 -20.79
CA SER A 100 -4.02 3.59 -20.01
C SER A 100 -3.02 4.61 -19.46
N SER A 101 -2.89 4.66 -18.15
CA SER A 101 -2.06 5.61 -17.40
C SER A 101 -1.00 4.84 -16.63
N PHE A 102 0.27 5.02 -16.99
CA PHE A 102 1.35 4.34 -16.28
C PHE A 102 1.85 5.14 -15.08
N SER A 103 2.02 4.49 -13.93
CA SER A 103 2.71 5.03 -12.77
C SER A 103 4.17 5.32 -13.15
N THR A 104 4.72 6.41 -12.61
CA THR A 104 6.13 6.76 -12.86
C THR A 104 6.99 6.17 -11.76
N ALA A 105 8.19 5.69 -12.10
CA ALA A 105 9.11 4.99 -11.18
C ALA A 105 9.50 5.78 -9.91
N TYR A 106 9.11 7.06 -9.80
CA TYR A 106 9.40 7.94 -8.68
C TYR A 106 8.13 8.49 -7.98
N HIS A 107 6.93 8.01 -8.32
CA HIS A 107 5.67 8.41 -7.66
C HIS A 107 4.89 7.20 -7.09
N PRO A 108 5.28 6.68 -5.91
CA PRO A 108 4.54 5.64 -5.17
C PRO A 108 3.08 6.03 -4.85
N GLN A 109 2.76 7.33 -4.92
CA GLN A 109 1.41 7.83 -4.68
C GLN A 109 0.42 7.44 -5.78
N THR A 110 0.87 7.19 -7.01
CA THR A 110 -0.02 6.88 -8.13
C THR A 110 -0.43 5.40 -8.16
N ASP A 111 0.42 4.49 -7.69
CA ASP A 111 0.11 3.05 -7.62
C ASP A 111 -0.26 2.53 -6.23
N GLY A 112 -0.17 3.40 -5.22
CA GLY A 112 -0.32 2.98 -3.84
C GLY A 112 -1.67 2.35 -3.46
N LEU A 113 -2.69 2.39 -4.33
CA LEU A 113 -3.95 1.66 -4.11
C LEU A 113 -3.83 0.16 -4.42
N ALA A 114 -3.23 -0.20 -5.56
CA ALA A 114 -3.00 -1.61 -5.90
C ALA A 114 -1.93 -2.21 -4.96
N GLU A 115 -0.83 -1.50 -4.72
CA GLU A 115 0.21 -1.93 -3.77
C GLU A 115 -0.34 -2.20 -2.35
N ARG A 116 -1.21 -1.31 -1.83
CA ARG A 116 -1.86 -1.51 -0.53
C ARG A 116 -2.79 -2.70 -0.53
N MET A 117 -3.49 -2.94 -1.64
CA MET A 117 -4.36 -4.11 -1.76
C MET A 117 -3.55 -5.41 -1.84
N ILE A 118 -2.41 -5.40 -2.53
CA ILE A 118 -1.48 -6.52 -2.59
C ILE A 118 -0.99 -6.87 -1.18
N GLN A 119 -0.54 -5.89 -0.39
CA GLN A 119 -0.14 -6.13 1.00
C GLN A 119 -1.29 -6.73 1.83
N THR A 120 -2.50 -6.21 1.64
CA THR A 120 -3.70 -6.76 2.31
C THR A 120 -3.95 -8.21 1.89
N LEU A 121 -3.82 -8.52 0.59
CA LEU A 121 -3.99 -9.86 0.07
C LEU A 121 -2.93 -10.83 0.62
N GLU A 122 -1.67 -10.44 0.65
CA GLU A 122 -0.59 -11.26 1.20
C GLU A 122 -0.81 -11.57 2.69
N ASP A 123 -1.21 -10.57 3.48
CA ASP A 123 -1.50 -10.74 4.90
C ASP A 123 -2.70 -11.68 5.12
N MET A 124 -3.78 -11.50 4.32
CA MET A 124 -4.92 -12.41 4.32
C MET A 124 -4.48 -13.85 3.96
N VAL A 125 -3.82 -14.05 2.83
CA VAL A 125 -3.39 -15.38 2.37
C VAL A 125 -2.46 -16.03 3.40
N ARG A 126 -1.51 -15.28 3.97
CA ARG A 126 -0.57 -15.79 4.98
C ARG A 126 -1.28 -16.20 6.26
N GLY A 127 -2.19 -15.37 6.77
CA GLY A 127 -2.97 -15.67 7.97
C GLY A 127 -3.75 -16.98 7.83
N PHE A 128 -4.37 -17.17 6.67
CA PHE A 128 -5.14 -18.38 6.39
C PHE A 128 -4.28 -19.61 6.13
N CYS A 129 -3.21 -19.50 5.34
CA CYS A 129 -2.33 -20.63 5.05
C CYS A 129 -1.58 -21.11 6.31
N ALA A 130 -1.18 -20.20 7.20
CA ALA A 130 -0.53 -20.55 8.46
C ALA A 130 -1.39 -21.41 9.39
N TYR A 131 -2.72 -21.33 9.25
CA TYR A 131 -3.64 -22.08 10.09
C TYR A 131 -3.90 -23.52 9.60
N GLY A 132 -3.38 -23.89 8.42
CA GLY A 132 -3.42 -25.26 7.92
C GLY A 132 -4.83 -25.84 7.95
N LEU A 133 -5.81 -25.14 7.37
CA LEU A 133 -7.14 -25.71 7.16
C LEU A 133 -6.95 -26.94 6.26
N GLU A 134 -6.82 -28.11 6.90
CA GLU A 134 -6.88 -29.42 6.25
C GLU A 134 -8.34 -29.73 6.01
N PHE A 135 -8.76 -29.53 4.78
CA PHE A 135 -10.07 -29.95 4.32
C PHE A 135 -9.96 -31.41 3.89
N LYS A 136 -10.23 -32.33 4.82
CA LYS A 136 -10.18 -33.77 4.55
C LYS A 136 -11.52 -34.30 4.06
N TYR A 137 -11.57 -34.68 2.80
CA TYR A 137 -12.17 -35.94 2.39
C TYR A 137 -11.16 -36.61 1.46
N CYS A 138 -10.53 -37.69 1.94
CA CYS A 138 -9.66 -38.60 1.16
C CYS A 138 -8.27 -38.03 0.77
N ASP A 139 -7.26 -38.45 1.54
CA ASP A 139 -5.80 -38.59 1.30
C ASP A 139 -4.95 -37.67 0.40
N GLU A 140 -5.46 -36.73 -0.42
CA GLU A 140 -4.64 -35.74 -1.13
C GLU A 140 -5.37 -34.38 -1.26
N PHE A 141 -4.61 -33.29 -1.04
CA PHE A 141 -4.93 -31.84 -1.12
C PHE A 141 -5.23 -31.06 0.18
N THR A 142 -4.13 -30.57 0.76
CA THR A 142 -4.01 -29.32 1.54
C THR A 142 -4.50 -28.15 0.67
N HIS A 143 -5.40 -27.30 1.16
CA HIS A 143 -5.93 -26.19 0.36
C HIS A 143 -4.84 -25.18 0.03
N ASP A 144 -4.61 -25.02 -1.27
CA ASP A 144 -3.68 -24.05 -1.82
C ASP A 144 -4.30 -22.64 -1.86
N TRP A 145 -3.46 -21.60 -1.89
CA TRP A 145 -3.87 -20.20 -1.90
C TRP A 145 -4.84 -19.87 -3.06
N CYS A 146 -4.80 -20.60 -4.17
CA CYS A 146 -5.75 -20.44 -5.28
C CYS A 146 -7.20 -20.77 -4.88
N THR A 147 -7.39 -21.80 -4.06
CA THR A 147 -8.72 -22.31 -3.68
C THR A 147 -9.44 -21.36 -2.73
N ILE A 148 -8.69 -20.62 -1.90
CA ILE A 148 -9.24 -19.75 -0.89
C ILE A 148 -9.47 -18.31 -1.37
N LEU A 149 -8.84 -17.92 -2.48
CA LEU A 149 -8.90 -16.57 -3.02
C LEU A 149 -10.33 -16.03 -3.22
N PRO A 150 -11.31 -16.81 -3.75
CA PRO A 150 -12.68 -16.33 -3.88
C PRO A 150 -13.36 -16.05 -2.52
N ALA A 151 -13.04 -16.85 -1.50
CA ALA A 151 -13.56 -16.64 -0.14
C ALA A 151 -12.96 -15.38 0.49
N LEU A 152 -11.66 -15.12 0.28
CA LEU A 152 -10.99 -13.89 0.71
C LEU A 152 -11.58 -12.66 0.02
N GLU A 153 -11.81 -12.73 -1.29
CA GLU A 153 -12.40 -11.63 -2.05
C GLU A 153 -13.78 -11.26 -1.51
N LEU A 154 -14.63 -12.27 -1.27
CA LEU A 154 -15.96 -12.07 -0.69
C LEU A 154 -15.89 -11.54 0.75
N ALA A 155 -15.00 -12.08 1.59
CA ALA A 155 -14.80 -11.61 2.95
C ALA A 155 -14.45 -10.11 2.96
N TYR A 156 -13.49 -9.69 2.13
CA TYR A 156 -13.10 -8.29 2.02
C TYR A 156 -14.23 -7.40 1.51
N LYS A 157 -14.97 -7.83 0.48
CA LYS A 157 -16.11 -7.06 -0.05
C LYS A 157 -17.22 -6.81 0.98
N THR A 158 -17.37 -7.72 1.94
CA THR A 158 -18.37 -7.64 3.01
C THR A 158 -17.86 -7.02 4.31
N PHE A 159 -16.57 -6.71 4.41
CA PHE A 159 -15.98 -6.13 5.62
C PHE A 159 -16.13 -4.60 5.64
N ILE A 160 -16.39 -4.02 6.82
CA ILE A 160 -16.55 -2.57 6.99
C ILE A 160 -15.17 -1.92 6.97
N GLN A 161 -14.90 -1.08 5.97
CA GLN A 161 -13.64 -0.35 5.89
C GLN A 161 -13.65 0.87 6.80
N VAL A 162 -12.58 1.05 7.59
CA VAL A 162 -12.42 2.18 8.53
C VAL A 162 -12.51 3.54 7.82
N SER A 163 -11.97 3.66 6.61
CA SER A 163 -11.96 4.95 5.90
C SER A 163 -13.33 5.43 5.47
N ASN A 164 -14.26 4.51 5.19
CA ASN A 164 -15.56 4.82 4.58
C ASN A 164 -16.75 4.50 5.50
N ASN A 165 -16.50 3.80 6.61
CA ASN A 165 -17.51 3.26 7.54
C ASN A 165 -18.62 2.45 6.85
N GLN A 166 -18.29 1.86 5.69
CA GLN A 166 -19.19 1.07 4.84
C GLN A 166 -18.40 -0.09 4.23
N THR A 167 -19.13 -1.12 3.77
CA THR A 167 -18.53 -2.24 3.06
C THR A 167 -18.29 -1.88 1.59
N PRO A 168 -17.22 -2.40 0.96
CA PRO A 168 -16.99 -2.19 -0.47
C PRO A 168 -18.18 -2.64 -1.34
N ALA A 169 -18.87 -3.73 -0.97
CA ALA A 169 -20.05 -4.20 -1.68
C ALA A 169 -21.23 -3.22 -1.64
N ILE A 170 -21.47 -2.52 -0.51
CA ILE A 170 -22.49 -1.46 -0.45
C ILE A 170 -22.10 -0.28 -1.33
N LEU A 171 -20.82 0.08 -1.34
CA LEU A 171 -20.32 1.22 -2.13
C LEU A 171 -20.43 0.95 -3.64
N GLU A 172 -20.13 -0.28 -4.06
CA GLU A 172 -20.20 -0.68 -5.47
C GLU A 172 -21.62 -1.04 -5.92
N LYS A 173 -22.28 -1.96 -5.22
CA LYS A 173 -23.53 -2.60 -5.68
C LYS A 173 -24.77 -2.06 -4.99
N ARG A 174 -24.64 -1.27 -3.93
CA ARG A 174 -25.74 -0.81 -3.05
C ARG A 174 -26.42 -1.91 -2.23
N TRP A 175 -25.87 -3.12 -2.21
CA TRP A 175 -26.33 -4.22 -1.36
C TRP A 175 -25.14 -5.11 -0.99
N ASN A 176 -25.23 -5.76 0.18
CA ASN A 176 -24.27 -6.78 0.57
C ASN A 176 -24.74 -8.15 0.05
N PRO A 177 -23.84 -8.95 -0.54
CA PRO A 177 -24.16 -10.32 -0.93
C PRO A 177 -24.64 -11.11 0.29
N LYS A 178 -25.74 -11.83 0.14
CA LYS A 178 -26.19 -12.80 1.15
C LYS A 178 -25.15 -13.91 1.22
N LEU A 179 -24.63 -14.13 2.42
CA LEU A 179 -23.67 -15.18 2.65
C LEU A 179 -24.42 -16.49 2.92
N PRO A 180 -23.81 -17.65 2.64
CA PRO A 180 -24.46 -18.94 2.89
C PRO A 180 -25.02 -19.06 4.32
N GLN A 181 -24.30 -18.53 5.31
CA GLN A 181 -24.71 -18.52 6.71
C GLN A 181 -25.98 -17.70 6.99
N ASP A 182 -26.19 -16.61 6.25
CA ASP A 182 -27.38 -15.76 6.40
C ASP A 182 -28.65 -16.47 5.89
N SER A 183 -28.46 -17.55 5.12
CA SER A 183 -29.51 -18.32 4.46
C SER A 183 -29.47 -19.80 4.83
N TRP A 184 -28.83 -20.19 5.94
CA TRP A 184 -28.97 -21.55 6.46
C TRP A 184 -30.40 -21.73 6.98
N TRP A 185 -31.23 -22.43 6.20
CA TRP A 185 -32.61 -22.74 6.60
C TRP A 185 -32.62 -23.57 7.88
N LYS A 186 -33.68 -23.40 8.68
CA LYS A 186 -33.95 -24.25 9.86
C LYS A 186 -33.94 -25.72 9.43
N GLU A 187 -33.10 -26.49 10.10
CA GLU A 187 -33.09 -27.96 10.21
C GLU A 187 -33.75 -28.70 9.05
N LEU A 188 -32.98 -28.94 7.99
CA LEU A 188 -33.28 -30.06 7.10
C LEU A 188 -33.28 -31.34 7.96
N ILE A 189 -34.40 -32.07 7.95
CA ILE A 189 -34.63 -33.25 8.80
C ILE A 189 -33.64 -34.38 8.44
N GLU A 190 -33.22 -34.44 7.17
CA GLU A 190 -32.12 -35.28 6.69
C GLU A 190 -31.15 -34.42 5.88
N ILE A 191 -29.89 -34.37 6.32
CA ILE A 191 -28.79 -33.74 5.59
C ILE A 191 -27.82 -34.84 5.22
N ASP A 192 -27.43 -34.89 3.96
CA ASP A 192 -26.36 -35.76 3.49
C ASP A 192 -25.06 -35.49 4.30
N PRO A 193 -24.35 -36.53 4.80
CA PRO A 193 -23.17 -36.35 5.66
C PRO A 193 -22.06 -35.48 5.05
N THR A 194 -21.90 -35.53 3.72
CA THR A 194 -20.93 -34.68 3.00
C THR A 194 -21.39 -33.23 3.00
N SER A 195 -22.69 -32.98 2.82
CA SER A 195 -23.29 -31.66 2.90
C SER A 195 -23.20 -31.02 4.30
N ASP A 196 -23.39 -31.79 5.36
CA ASP A 196 -23.23 -31.30 6.74
C ASP A 196 -21.77 -30.98 7.07
N SER A 197 -20.85 -31.83 6.63
CA SER A 197 -19.41 -31.58 6.76
C SER A 197 -18.99 -30.31 6.01
N PHE A 198 -19.46 -30.13 4.77
CA PHE A 198 -19.22 -28.92 3.97
C PHE A 198 -19.79 -27.66 4.65
N LYS A 199 -20.97 -27.74 5.26
CA LYS A 199 -21.56 -26.63 6.03
C LYS A 199 -20.69 -26.27 7.24
N GLY A 200 -20.30 -27.25 8.04
CA GLY A 200 -19.44 -27.03 9.22
C GLY A 200 -18.07 -26.45 8.85
N MET A 201 -17.51 -26.95 7.75
CA MET A 201 -16.28 -26.47 7.13
C MET A 201 -16.40 -25.00 6.70
N LEU A 202 -17.44 -24.64 5.93
CA LEU A 202 -17.69 -23.27 5.49
C LEU A 202 -17.91 -22.33 6.69
N GLY A 203 -18.55 -22.84 7.75
CA GLY A 203 -18.67 -22.19 9.05
C GLY A 203 -17.32 -21.79 9.64
N LYS A 204 -16.43 -22.77 9.82
CA LYS A 204 -15.09 -22.58 10.40
C LYS A 204 -14.21 -21.66 9.54
N ALA A 205 -14.18 -21.88 8.23
CA ALA A 205 -13.38 -21.09 7.30
C ALA A 205 -13.76 -19.61 7.37
N ARG A 206 -15.07 -19.30 7.44
CA ARG A 206 -15.54 -17.92 7.58
C ARG A 206 -15.24 -17.32 8.95
N GLN A 207 -15.43 -18.04 10.05
CA GLN A 207 -15.08 -17.50 11.37
C GLN A 207 -13.61 -17.10 11.44
N HIS A 208 -12.75 -17.92 10.83
CA HIS A 208 -11.34 -17.60 10.71
C HIS A 208 -11.10 -16.40 9.79
N ALA A 209 -11.76 -16.34 8.63
CA ALA A 209 -11.70 -15.20 7.72
C ALA A 209 -12.01 -13.88 8.40
N VAL A 210 -13.08 -13.86 9.20
CA VAL A 210 -13.49 -12.68 9.95
C VAL A 210 -12.42 -12.31 10.96
N ARG A 211 -11.86 -13.26 11.71
CA ARG A 211 -10.77 -12.99 12.67
C ARG A 211 -9.51 -12.45 12.00
N CYS A 212 -9.03 -13.09 10.93
CA CYS A 212 -7.86 -12.61 10.19
C CYS A 212 -8.06 -11.19 9.68
N MET A 213 -9.27 -10.88 9.23
CA MET A 213 -9.62 -9.53 8.81
C MET A 213 -9.63 -8.56 9.98
N GLU A 214 -10.30 -8.90 11.09
CA GLU A 214 -10.31 -8.08 12.31
C GLU A 214 -8.89 -7.80 12.82
N ASP A 215 -8.03 -8.82 12.89
CA ASP A 215 -6.62 -8.72 13.28
C ASP A 215 -5.84 -7.81 12.31
N TYR A 216 -6.03 -7.99 11.00
CA TYR A 216 -5.42 -7.15 9.97
C TYR A 216 -5.85 -5.69 10.11
N PHE A 217 -7.15 -5.41 10.21
CA PHE A 217 -7.65 -4.04 10.32
C PHE A 217 -7.26 -3.39 11.64
N ALA A 218 -7.20 -4.15 12.73
CA ALA A 218 -6.68 -3.67 14.01
C ALA A 218 -5.19 -3.31 13.91
N TYR A 219 -4.38 -4.17 13.30
CA TYR A 219 -2.96 -3.92 13.06
C TYR A 219 -2.74 -2.71 12.13
N ALA A 220 -3.49 -2.62 11.03
CA ALA A 220 -3.42 -1.52 10.09
C ALA A 220 -3.81 -0.18 10.75
N LYS A 221 -4.84 -0.18 11.61
CA LYS A 221 -5.26 0.98 12.39
C LYS A 221 -4.16 1.42 13.36
N ASP A 222 -3.61 0.51 14.15
CA ASP A 222 -2.51 0.80 15.09
C ASP A 222 -1.27 1.35 14.37
N LYS A 223 -0.91 0.77 13.22
CA LYS A 223 0.19 1.26 12.37
C LYS A 223 -0.11 2.65 11.81
N TRP A 224 -1.34 2.92 11.38
CA TRP A 224 -1.75 4.23 10.88
C TRP A 224 -1.69 5.28 11.99
N GLU A 225 -2.24 5.00 13.16
CA GLU A 225 -2.20 5.89 14.34
C GLU A 225 -0.76 6.20 14.76
N LYS A 226 0.13 5.20 14.79
CA LYS A 226 1.55 5.39 15.12
C LYS A 226 2.31 6.22 14.08
N SER A 227 1.99 6.08 12.81
CA SER A 227 2.68 6.78 11.71
C SER A 227 2.12 8.17 11.40
N HIS A 228 0.86 8.42 11.71
CA HIS A 228 0.17 9.70 11.48
C HIS A 228 -0.05 10.51 12.76
N ALA A 229 0.44 10.02 13.91
CA ALA A 229 0.57 10.84 15.11
C ALA A 229 1.43 12.06 14.77
N THR A 230 0.81 13.24 14.73
CA THR A 230 1.51 14.51 14.52
C THR A 230 2.49 14.71 15.67
N PRO A 231 3.80 14.72 15.43
CA PRO A 231 4.75 15.05 16.48
C PRO A 231 4.52 16.51 16.88
N ASP A 232 4.36 16.77 18.18
CA ASP A 232 4.27 18.13 18.72
C ASP A 232 5.68 18.76 18.70
N PHE A 233 6.06 19.29 17.55
CA PHE A 233 7.33 19.97 17.35
C PHE A 233 7.24 21.42 17.78
N LYS A 234 8.28 21.93 18.45
CA LYS A 234 8.44 23.34 18.78
C LYS A 234 9.60 23.94 18.00
N VAL A 235 9.50 25.23 17.70
CA VAL A 235 10.63 26.00 17.15
C VAL A 235 11.80 25.87 18.12
N GLN A 236 13.01 25.63 17.59
CA GLN A 236 14.25 25.28 18.31
C GLN A 236 14.43 23.82 18.74
N ASP A 237 13.46 22.92 18.50
CA ASP A 237 13.70 21.49 18.74
C ASP A 237 14.76 20.93 17.78
N LEU A 238 15.53 19.95 18.27
CA LEU A 238 16.46 19.18 17.46
C LEU A 238 15.72 18.03 16.78
N VAL A 239 15.87 17.93 15.47
CA VAL A 239 15.21 16.91 14.65
C VAL A 239 16.16 16.28 13.65
N LEU A 240 15.88 15.03 13.32
CA LEU A 240 16.62 14.23 12.34
C LEU A 240 15.82 14.20 11.03
N VAL A 241 16.45 14.53 9.90
CA VAL A 241 15.79 14.55 8.59
C VAL A 241 16.14 13.29 7.80
N SER A 242 15.15 12.64 7.20
CA SER A 242 15.34 11.40 6.44
C SER A 242 16.29 11.59 5.27
N GLY A 243 17.31 10.73 5.19
CA GLY A 243 18.33 10.75 4.16
C GLY A 243 17.84 10.33 2.78
N THR A 244 16.61 9.83 2.67
CA THR A 244 16.05 9.18 1.47
C THR A 244 16.16 10.06 0.22
N ASN A 245 15.95 11.37 0.37
CA ASN A 245 15.93 12.33 -0.73
C ASN A 245 17.25 13.09 -0.95
N PHE A 246 18.25 12.92 -0.08
CA PHE A 246 19.55 13.56 -0.28
C PHE A 246 20.35 12.80 -1.34
N ASN A 247 20.39 13.33 -2.56
CA ASN A 247 21.15 12.74 -3.66
C ASN A 247 22.60 13.24 -3.73
N ASN A 248 22.93 14.33 -3.02
CA ASN A 248 24.22 15.02 -3.09
C ASN A 248 25.26 14.51 -2.07
N ILE A 249 24.94 13.46 -1.30
CA ILE A 249 25.88 12.85 -0.34
C ILE A 249 26.76 11.84 -1.08
N LYS A 250 28.09 12.03 -1.05
CA LYS A 250 29.09 11.20 -1.75
C LYS A 250 29.17 9.72 -1.31
N VAL A 251 28.37 9.31 -0.34
CA VAL A 251 28.38 7.96 0.26
C VAL A 251 27.31 7.07 -0.39
N CYS A 252 27.63 5.81 -0.64
CA CYS A 252 26.70 4.83 -1.21
C CYS A 252 25.40 4.72 -0.38
N LYS A 253 24.24 4.69 -1.04
CA LYS A 253 22.90 4.65 -0.40
C LYS A 253 22.72 3.53 0.65
N LYS A 254 23.45 2.42 0.54
CA LYS A 254 23.40 1.29 1.49
C LYS A 254 24.25 1.47 2.75
N LEU A 255 25.24 2.37 2.73
CA LEU A 255 26.20 2.59 3.82
C LEU A 255 26.02 3.93 4.54
N ARG A 256 25.06 4.75 4.11
CA ARG A 256 24.73 6.03 4.74
C ARG A 256 23.70 5.83 5.85
N ASP A 257 23.75 6.69 6.85
CA ASP A 257 22.71 6.73 7.89
C ASP A 257 21.35 7.09 7.26
N SER A 258 20.30 6.40 7.71
CA SER A 258 18.94 6.61 7.21
C SER A 258 18.39 7.99 7.54
N PHE A 259 18.94 8.66 8.55
CA PHE A 259 18.63 10.04 8.92
C PHE A 259 19.92 10.85 8.96
N ALA A 260 19.88 12.03 8.36
CA ALA A 260 20.95 13.01 8.43
C ALA A 260 20.99 13.67 9.81
N GLU A 261 22.07 14.39 10.05
CA GLU A 261 22.45 15.03 11.32
C GLU A 261 21.30 15.77 12.03
N PRO A 262 21.39 16.00 13.35
CA PRO A 262 20.38 16.76 14.07
C PRO A 262 20.37 18.22 13.58
N PHE A 263 19.26 18.64 12.98
CA PHE A 263 19.02 20.02 12.57
C PHE A 263 18.09 20.72 13.55
N VAL A 264 18.20 22.05 13.64
CA VAL A 264 17.32 22.87 14.48
C VAL A 264 16.10 23.29 13.66
N ILE A 265 14.91 23.17 14.24
CA ILE A 265 13.68 23.70 13.63
C ILE A 265 13.71 25.23 13.67
N LYS A 266 13.66 25.85 12.49
CA LYS A 266 13.62 27.31 12.33
C LYS A 266 12.18 27.84 12.29
N ALA A 267 11.30 27.14 11.57
CA ALA A 267 9.89 27.52 11.46
C ALA A 267 8.99 26.30 11.22
N LEU A 268 7.75 26.39 11.68
CA LEU A 268 6.72 25.39 11.44
C LEU A 268 5.73 25.96 10.42
N HIS A 269 5.59 25.27 9.29
CA HIS A 269 4.70 25.67 8.19
C HIS A 269 3.42 24.82 8.25
N ARG A 270 2.38 25.36 8.92
CA ARG A 270 1.11 24.67 9.20
C ARG A 270 1.34 23.31 9.90
N GLU A 271 0.46 22.33 9.69
CA GLU A 271 0.51 21.00 10.33
C GLU A 271 1.43 19.99 9.61
N ASN A 272 1.85 20.27 8.36
CA ASN A 272 2.41 19.23 7.49
C ASN A 272 3.87 19.45 7.07
N ALA A 273 4.47 20.61 7.36
CA ALA A 273 5.83 20.92 6.91
C ALA A 273 6.63 21.67 7.99
N VAL A 274 7.93 21.37 8.06
CA VAL A 274 8.88 21.98 9.00
C VAL A 274 10.05 22.52 8.20
N GLU A 275 10.48 23.74 8.52
CA GLU A 275 11.70 24.34 8.00
C GLU A 275 12.83 24.12 9.00
N VAL A 276 13.91 23.49 8.55
CA VAL A 276 15.09 23.21 9.36
C VAL A 276 16.29 24.02 8.87
N GLU A 277 17.20 24.31 9.79
CA GLU A 277 18.48 24.93 9.45
C GLU A 277 19.46 23.85 8.96
N LEU A 278 19.72 23.83 7.65
CA LEU A 278 20.63 22.86 7.02
C LEU A 278 22.10 23.25 7.23
N SER A 279 22.95 22.25 7.40
CA SER A 279 24.41 22.44 7.46
C SER A 279 24.97 22.86 6.09
N HIS A 280 26.15 23.48 6.08
CA HIS A 280 26.78 24.02 4.87
C HIS A 280 26.90 22.99 3.73
N ASP A 281 27.09 21.71 4.07
CA ASP A 281 27.21 20.60 3.11
C ASP A 281 25.88 20.23 2.42
N LEU A 282 24.74 20.64 2.99
CA LEU A 282 23.39 20.42 2.47
C LEU A 282 22.70 21.72 2.03
N SER A 283 23.44 22.82 1.92
CA SER A 283 22.93 24.15 1.54
C SER A 283 22.25 24.21 0.17
N ASN A 284 22.50 23.24 -0.71
CA ASN A 284 21.87 23.11 -2.03
C ASN A 284 20.48 22.45 -1.98
N GLU A 285 20.07 21.87 -0.86
CA GLU A 285 18.78 21.21 -0.69
C GLU A 285 17.74 22.20 -0.13
N HIS A 286 16.47 22.00 -0.46
CA HIS A 286 15.41 22.86 0.04
C HIS A 286 15.19 22.66 1.55
N PRO A 287 15.15 23.71 2.39
CA PRO A 287 15.16 23.58 3.86
C PRO A 287 13.81 23.15 4.47
N THR A 288 12.73 23.12 3.66
CA THR A 288 11.40 22.71 4.10
C THR A 288 11.15 21.24 3.78
N PHE A 289 10.86 20.45 4.82
CA PHE A 289 10.57 19.02 4.71
C PHE A 289 9.16 18.70 5.23
N PRO A 290 8.45 17.74 4.64
CA PRO A 290 7.23 17.19 5.22
C PRO A 290 7.50 16.56 6.59
N VAL A 291 6.56 16.72 7.53
CA VAL A 291 6.64 16.17 8.90
C VAL A 291 6.96 14.67 8.93
N ILE A 292 6.48 13.91 7.93
CA ILE A 292 6.71 12.45 7.83
C ILE A 292 8.17 12.07 7.60
N LEU A 293 9.01 13.00 7.12
CA LEU A 293 10.44 12.78 6.88
C LEU A 293 11.29 13.20 8.09
N ILE A 294 10.66 13.60 9.19
CA ILE A 294 11.33 14.21 10.34
C ILE A 294 11.10 13.36 11.58
N ASN A 295 12.19 13.02 12.27
CA ASN A 295 12.14 12.32 13.54
C ASN A 295 12.63 13.21 14.69
N THR A 296 12.04 13.05 15.87
CA THR A 296 12.52 13.73 17.08
C THR A 296 13.92 13.24 17.44
N HIS A 297 14.86 14.16 17.62
CA HIS A 297 16.19 13.80 18.08
C HIS A 297 16.13 13.43 19.57
N LYS A 298 16.28 12.14 19.87
CA LYS A 298 16.49 11.67 21.24
C LYS A 298 17.97 11.72 21.53
N SER A 299 18.39 12.58 22.46
CA SER A 299 19.76 12.58 22.93
C SER A 299 20.12 11.16 23.39
N SER A 300 21.21 10.60 22.88
CA SER A 300 21.72 9.34 23.41
C SER A 300 21.99 9.57 24.88
N GLY A 301 21.18 8.97 25.75
CA GLY A 301 21.46 8.92 27.17
C GLY A 301 22.81 8.25 27.32
N ALA A 302 23.85 9.04 27.58
CA ALA A 302 25.23 8.57 27.69
C ALA A 302 25.37 7.47 28.75
N GLU A 303 24.44 7.43 29.71
CA GLU A 303 24.34 6.42 30.76
C GLU A 303 23.85 5.05 30.26
N LYS A 304 23.03 4.99 29.19
CA LYS A 304 22.49 3.73 28.65
C LYS A 304 23.43 3.05 27.64
N PHE A 305 24.30 3.80 26.98
CA PHE A 305 25.17 3.31 25.91
C PHE A 305 26.58 3.88 26.02
N LEU A 306 27.32 3.44 27.04
CA LEU A 306 28.64 3.93 27.43
C LEU A 306 29.72 3.84 26.33
N LEU A 307 29.55 2.93 25.36
CA LEU A 307 30.51 2.68 24.28
C LEU A 307 30.30 3.54 23.03
N ARG A 308 29.21 4.34 22.97
CA ARG A 308 28.93 5.19 21.81
C ARG A 308 29.70 6.51 21.97
N ASN A 309 30.74 6.70 21.17
CA ASN A 309 31.54 7.93 21.18
C ASN A 309 30.64 9.16 21.05
N LYS A 310 30.91 10.19 21.87
CA LYS A 310 30.17 11.45 21.89
C LYS A 310 30.27 12.12 20.52
N VAL A 311 29.15 12.32 19.83
CA VAL A 311 29.08 13.20 18.65
C VAL A 311 29.40 14.63 19.11
N PRO A 312 30.22 15.41 18.38
CA PRO A 312 30.46 16.80 18.71
C PRO A 312 29.14 17.58 18.73
N LYS A 313 28.92 18.40 19.77
CA LYS A 313 27.78 19.33 19.80
C LYS A 313 27.93 20.32 18.66
N VAL A 314 27.01 20.31 17.70
CA VAL A 314 26.86 21.41 16.75
C VAL A 314 26.39 22.62 17.57
N ILE A 315 27.25 23.63 17.70
CA ILE A 315 26.90 24.90 18.34
C ILE A 315 26.23 25.74 17.24
N PRO A 316 24.99 26.23 17.43
CA PRO A 316 24.39 27.13 16.44
C PRO A 316 25.26 28.38 16.29
N PRO A 317 25.31 29.01 15.09
CA PRO A 317 26.11 30.21 14.88
C PRO A 317 25.67 31.29 15.87
N ILE A 318 26.64 31.80 16.65
CA ILE A 318 26.43 33.00 17.47
C ILE A 318 26.11 34.13 16.49
N GLU A 319 24.97 34.81 16.68
CA GLU A 319 24.66 36.05 15.96
C GLU A 319 25.83 37.02 16.15
N SER A 320 26.66 37.18 15.12
CA SER A 320 27.75 38.14 15.14
C SER A 320 27.14 39.54 15.01
N SER A 321 26.88 40.15 16.16
CA SER A 321 26.65 41.58 16.28
C SER A 321 27.89 42.33 15.75
N GLY A 322 27.68 43.09 14.67
CA GLY A 322 28.55 44.18 14.24
C GLY A 322 29.78 43.80 13.40
N ILE A 323 29.58 43.59 12.09
CA ILE A 323 30.65 43.81 11.10
C ILE A 323 30.33 45.11 10.36
N GLN A 324 31.08 46.17 10.67
CA GLN A 324 31.06 47.43 9.94
C GLN A 324 31.41 47.20 8.46
N LYS A 325 30.54 47.67 7.56
CA LYS A 325 30.81 47.76 6.13
C LYS A 325 32.02 48.67 5.90
N ILE A 326 33.11 48.13 5.39
CA ILE A 326 34.20 48.92 4.81
C ILE A 326 33.81 49.25 3.37
N THR A 327 33.52 50.53 3.14
CA THR A 327 33.25 51.11 1.83
C THR A 327 34.53 51.08 0.99
N LYS A 328 34.53 50.40 -0.16
CA LYS A 328 35.59 50.54 -1.16
C LYS A 328 35.36 51.83 -1.94
N VAL A 329 36.28 52.77 -1.77
CA VAL A 329 36.47 53.95 -2.62
C VAL A 329 37.02 53.48 -3.97
N LEU A 330 36.31 53.77 -5.06
CA LEU A 330 36.87 53.74 -6.41
C LEU A 330 37.37 55.16 -6.72
N LYS A 331 38.68 55.28 -6.95
CA LYS A 331 39.30 56.47 -7.55
C LYS A 331 39.28 56.31 -9.08
N GLU A 332 38.80 57.38 -9.72
CA GLU A 332 38.97 57.89 -11.10
C GLU A 332 39.26 56.92 -12.24
#